data_AF-A0A0D7A4T2-F1
#
_entry.id   AF-A0A0D7A4T2-F1
#
_cell.length_a   1.000
_cell.length_b   1.000
_cell.length_c   1.000
_cell.angle_alpha   90.00
_cell.angle_beta   90.00
_cell.angle_gamma   90.00
#
_symmetry.space_group_name_H-M   'P 1'
#
loop_
_entity.id
_entity.type
_entity.pdbx_description
1 polymer ?
#
loop_
_entity_poly.entity_id
_entity_poly.type
_entity_poly.pdbx_seq_one_letter_code
_entity_poly.pdbx_strand_id
1 'polypeptide(L)'
;MFLPSGMCGPVEHCNVKTSPDSECLRTSERPESPCYCILPTSGPITPNLCLSFKAAIAASDFGFLTNDDLPSRHENAALCQQAGYQRCGIPLRKEPGGPILAWVKYGANVTRAEALTQNWLAEALDANPEVAVRIPRVYDAFTIPTRFFKMGHIVMQHIDAPDCEESDVELVAKAVEWLICLKAPSFAPGPAGGGPVVHTFFYDWVSRITYNTVEELEDHVNGILALKEDTRRDSFVAEARHGFYLCPCDIDPGNFKKGRDGKVVALDFRATCFLPRSFFRVRDGEAGKQLRSEHGPALDLPAIGQCRGDDTRLFLPGSPWNKHHRSA
;
A
#
# COMPACT_ATOMS: atom_id res chain seq x y z
N MET A 1 13.94 -46.76 36.65
CA MET A 1 14.28 -47.12 35.26
C MET A 1 15.36 -46.13 34.82
N PHE A 2 16.55 -46.65 34.50
CA PHE A 2 17.85 -45.96 34.45
C PHE A 2 18.25 -45.58 33.01
N LEU A 3 18.77 -44.34 32.84
CA LEU A 3 19.85 -43.82 31.94
C LEU A 3 19.82 -44.08 30.41
N PRO A 4 20.71 -43.47 29.57
CA PRO A 4 21.79 -42.46 29.79
C PRO A 4 21.73 -41.24 28.81
N SER A 5 22.33 -40.07 29.12
CA SER A 5 23.74 -39.63 28.98
C SER A 5 24.37 -39.75 27.58
N GLY A 6 24.75 -38.61 26.99
CA GLY A 6 25.45 -38.50 25.71
C GLY A 6 26.41 -37.30 25.62
N MET A 7 27.66 -37.58 26.03
CA MET A 7 28.98 -37.07 25.57
C MET A 7 29.14 -35.67 24.92
N CYS A 8 29.92 -34.82 25.60
CA CYS A 8 30.68 -33.72 25.01
C CYS A 8 31.95 -34.27 24.33
N GLY A 9 32.17 -33.89 23.07
CA GLY A 9 33.41 -34.13 22.31
C GLY A 9 34.46 -33.02 22.52
N PRO A 10 35.72 -33.23 22.05
CA PRO A 10 36.88 -32.44 22.45
C PRO A 10 36.97 -31.08 21.75
N VAL A 11 37.55 -30.11 22.48
CA VAL A 11 37.92 -28.78 21.98
C VAL A 11 39.27 -28.87 21.28
N GLU A 12 39.31 -28.62 19.97
CA GLU A 12 40.57 -28.45 19.22
C GLU A 12 41.05 -27.00 19.30
N HIS A 13 42.29 -26.82 19.76
CA HIS A 13 42.99 -25.54 19.73
C HIS A 13 43.58 -25.29 18.33
N CYS A 14 43.09 -24.25 17.64
CA CYS A 14 43.74 -23.73 16.44
C CYS A 14 44.91 -22.82 16.82
N ASN A 15 46.14 -23.29 16.57
CA ASN A 15 47.35 -22.49 16.56
C ASN A 15 47.49 -21.81 15.19
N VAL A 16 47.43 -20.48 15.14
CA VAL A 16 47.71 -19.71 13.91
C VAL A 16 49.19 -19.38 13.85
N LYS A 17 49.90 -19.94 12.86
CA LYS A 17 51.21 -19.45 12.39
C LYS A 17 51.01 -18.66 11.10
N THR A 18 51.61 -17.48 11.06
CA THR A 18 51.67 -16.54 9.93
C THR A 18 52.75 -16.92 8.93
N SER A 19 52.45 -16.89 7.62
CA SER A 19 53.37 -16.48 6.53
C SER A 19 52.63 -16.42 5.18
N PRO A 20 53.03 -15.58 4.20
CA PRO A 20 52.19 -15.15 3.08
C PRO A 20 52.47 -15.91 1.76
N ASP A 21 51.63 -15.59 0.78
CA ASP A 21 51.72 -15.91 -0.66
C ASP A 21 51.16 -17.26 -1.14
N SER A 22 49.95 -17.22 -1.70
CA SER A 22 49.60 -17.98 -2.92
C SER A 22 48.25 -17.58 -3.52
N GLU A 23 48.24 -17.65 -4.85
CA GLU A 23 47.27 -17.21 -5.83
C GLU A 23 45.83 -17.72 -5.62
N CYS A 24 44.87 -16.87 -5.99
CA CYS A 24 43.44 -17.13 -5.91
C CYS A 24 42.92 -17.72 -7.22
N LEU A 25 42.66 -19.03 -7.23
CA LEU A 25 41.71 -19.69 -8.13
C LEU A 25 40.64 -20.34 -7.26
N ARG A 26 39.41 -19.80 -7.26
CA ARG A 26 38.23 -20.53 -6.76
C ARG A 26 36.97 -20.21 -7.57
N THR A 27 36.47 -21.28 -8.18
CA THR A 27 35.08 -21.54 -8.54
C THR A 27 34.19 -21.75 -7.31
N SER A 28 32.89 -21.56 -7.50
CA SER A 28 31.77 -22.28 -6.87
C SER A 28 31.32 -21.90 -5.44
N GLU A 29 30.20 -21.16 -5.41
CA GLU A 29 28.96 -21.39 -4.65
C GLU A 29 29.03 -21.91 -3.19
N ARG A 30 28.64 -21.02 -2.25
CA ARG A 30 27.69 -21.28 -1.14
C ARG A 30 27.23 -19.94 -0.51
N PRO A 31 25.96 -19.79 -0.12
CA PRO A 31 25.46 -18.58 0.52
C PRO A 31 25.87 -18.51 2.00
N GLU A 32 26.07 -17.29 2.46
CA GLU A 32 26.60 -16.89 3.77
C GLU A 32 25.70 -17.35 4.94
N SER A 33 26.31 -18.01 5.92
CA SER A 33 25.71 -18.24 7.25
C SER A 33 25.85 -16.97 8.10
N PRO A 34 24.85 -16.62 8.94
CA PRO A 34 24.96 -15.46 9.82
C PRO A 34 26.03 -15.69 10.90
N CYS A 35 26.96 -14.75 11.03
CA CYS A 35 27.90 -14.69 12.15
C CYS A 35 27.15 -14.37 13.44
N TYR A 36 27.13 -15.29 14.39
CA TYR A 36 26.73 -15.00 15.77
C TYR A 36 27.96 -14.59 16.57
N CYS A 37 27.95 -13.36 17.11
CA CYS A 37 28.94 -12.93 18.08
C CYS A 37 28.65 -13.62 19.43
N ILE A 38 29.51 -14.54 19.84
CA ILE A 38 29.52 -15.09 21.20
C ILE A 38 30.17 -14.04 22.10
N LEU A 39 29.38 -13.47 23.03
CA LEU A 39 29.90 -12.57 24.06
C LEU A 39 30.74 -13.37 25.06
N PRO A 40 31.93 -12.87 25.47
CA PRO A 40 32.70 -13.51 26.53
C PRO A 40 31.95 -13.39 27.86
N THR A 41 31.74 -14.53 28.50
CA THR A 41 31.32 -14.60 29.90
C THR A 41 32.48 -14.18 30.80
N SER A 42 32.13 -13.48 31.89
CA SER A 42 32.97 -13.08 33.03
C SER A 42 33.89 -11.86 32.87
N GLY A 43 33.34 -10.69 33.20
CA GLY A 43 34.07 -9.48 33.59
C GLY A 43 33.14 -8.54 34.37
N PRO A 44 33.62 -7.84 35.41
CA PRO A 44 32.77 -7.00 36.26
C PRO A 44 32.24 -5.77 35.50
N ILE A 45 30.92 -5.56 35.59
CA ILE A 45 30.19 -4.47 34.95
C ILE A 45 30.55 -3.16 35.66
N THR A 46 31.19 -2.23 34.95
CA THR A 46 31.34 -0.83 35.39
C THR A 46 30.13 0.00 34.92
N PRO A 47 29.55 0.87 35.77
CA PRO A 47 28.35 1.63 35.44
C PRO A 47 28.71 2.92 34.72
N ASN A 48 29.32 2.83 33.54
CA ASN A 48 29.59 4.01 32.69
C ASN A 48 29.67 3.65 31.20
N LEU A 49 28.66 2.90 30.72
CA LEU A 49 28.39 2.76 29.28
C LEU A 49 26.90 3.02 28.99
N CYS A 50 26.39 4.14 29.50
CA CYS A 50 25.10 4.68 29.09
C CYS A 50 25.37 5.95 28.26
N LEU A 51 25.81 5.79 27.01
CA LEU A 51 25.90 6.90 26.07
C LEU A 51 25.84 6.42 24.62
N SER A 52 24.78 6.87 23.95
CA SER A 52 24.62 6.99 22.50
C SER A 52 24.31 5.74 21.68
N PHE A 53 23.17 5.09 21.97
CA PHE A 53 22.27 4.68 20.89
C PHE A 53 21.44 5.92 20.48
N LYS A 54 22.07 6.90 19.82
CA LYS A 54 21.29 7.79 18.94
C LYS A 54 20.89 6.91 17.77
N ALA A 55 19.69 6.35 17.85
CA ALA A 55 19.03 5.78 16.69
C ALA A 55 19.14 6.83 15.58
N ALA A 56 19.90 6.53 14.54
CA ALA A 56 19.81 7.29 13.31
C ALA A 56 18.34 7.29 12.93
N ILE A 57 17.71 8.46 12.99
CA ILE A 57 16.41 8.70 12.38
C ILE A 57 16.69 8.46 10.90
N ALA A 58 16.44 7.24 10.44
CA ALA A 58 16.47 6.95 9.02
C ALA A 58 15.35 7.81 8.44
N ALA A 59 15.74 8.90 7.79
CA ALA A 59 14.89 9.59 6.85
C ALA A 59 14.20 8.54 5.97
N SER A 60 12.95 8.79 5.58
CA SER A 60 12.23 7.84 4.75
C SER A 60 13.03 7.57 3.46
N ASP A 61 13.63 6.39 3.34
CA ASP A 61 14.31 5.91 2.13
C ASP A 61 13.37 5.82 0.90
N PHE A 62 12.09 6.14 1.08
CA PHE A 62 11.04 6.03 0.08
C PHE A 62 10.71 7.36 -0.62
N GLY A 63 11.45 8.44 -0.32
CA GLY A 63 11.22 9.75 -0.94
C GLY A 63 9.95 10.47 -0.46
N PHE A 64 9.42 10.09 0.71
CA PHE A 64 8.28 10.77 1.31
C PHE A 64 8.62 12.19 1.75
N LEU A 65 7.59 13.04 1.87
CA LEU A 65 7.75 14.43 2.29
C LEU A 65 8.26 14.50 3.74
N THR A 66 9.39 15.16 3.97
CA THR A 66 9.97 15.30 5.31
C THR A 66 9.15 16.23 6.20
N ASN A 67 8.95 15.84 7.46
CA ASN A 67 8.35 16.67 8.49
C ASN A 67 9.02 16.39 9.83
N ASP A 68 9.90 17.31 10.26
CA ASP A 68 10.75 17.16 11.44
C ASP A 68 9.98 17.33 12.77
N ASP A 69 8.74 17.82 12.73
CA ASP A 69 7.88 17.98 13.91
C ASP A 69 7.09 16.70 14.26
N LEU A 70 7.19 15.64 13.44
CA LEU A 70 6.48 14.39 13.69
C LEU A 70 7.11 13.60 14.85
N PRO A 71 6.31 12.92 15.69
CA PRO A 71 6.83 11.97 16.65
C PRO A 71 7.58 10.82 15.95
N SER A 72 8.48 10.18 16.68
CA SER A 72 9.19 9.01 16.18
C SER A 72 8.24 7.84 15.85
N ARG A 73 8.69 6.89 15.02
CA ARG A 73 7.93 5.67 14.69
C ARG A 73 7.47 4.90 15.93
N HIS A 74 8.30 4.86 16.98
CA HIS A 74 7.97 4.17 18.23
C HIS A 74 6.87 4.91 19.01
N GLU A 75 6.96 6.24 19.10
CA GLU A 75 5.92 7.07 19.74
C GLU A 75 4.59 6.99 18.98
N ASN A 76 4.62 7.10 17.65
CA ASN A 76 3.43 6.96 16.81
C ASN A 76 2.74 5.61 17.04
N ALA A 77 3.50 4.53 17.12
CA ALA A 77 2.97 3.20 17.39
C ALA A 77 2.37 3.05 18.78
N ALA A 78 3.03 3.62 19.80
CA ALA A 78 2.51 3.64 21.16
C ALA A 78 1.17 4.40 21.24
N LEU A 79 1.07 5.54 20.56
CA LEU A 79 -0.18 6.32 20.44
C LEU A 79 -1.29 5.50 19.74
N CYS A 80 -0.98 4.82 18.64
CA CYS A 80 -1.92 3.96 17.93
C CYS A 80 -2.39 2.78 18.80
N GLN A 81 -1.46 2.16 19.54
CA GLN A 81 -1.78 1.08 20.47
C GLN A 81 -2.68 1.56 21.61
N GLN A 82 -2.40 2.73 22.18
CA GLN A 82 -3.21 3.35 23.24
C GLN A 82 -4.63 3.68 22.75
N ALA A 83 -4.77 4.13 21.50
CA ALA A 83 -6.06 4.39 20.87
C ALA A 83 -6.87 3.12 20.57
N GLY A 84 -6.23 1.96 20.57
CA GLY A 84 -6.82 0.65 20.34
C GLY A 84 -6.97 0.30 18.85
N TYR A 85 -7.17 -0.99 18.57
CA TYR A 85 -7.19 -1.54 17.21
C TYR A 85 -8.57 -1.50 16.53
N GLN A 86 -9.58 -0.95 17.19
CA GLN A 86 -10.93 -0.76 16.61
C GLN A 86 -11.05 0.53 15.79
N ARG A 87 -9.97 1.31 15.71
CA ARG A 87 -9.87 2.53 14.93
C ARG A 87 -8.87 2.31 13.81
N CYS A 88 -9.09 2.99 12.70
CA CYS A 88 -8.23 2.90 11.53
C CYS A 88 -7.24 4.07 11.41
N GLY A 89 -7.35 5.06 12.30
CA GLY A 89 -6.35 6.09 12.45
C GLY A 89 -6.60 7.06 13.60
N ILE A 90 -5.60 7.90 13.87
CA ILE A 90 -5.66 8.97 14.87
C ILE A 90 -4.95 10.25 14.37
N PRO A 91 -5.37 11.44 14.84
CA PRO A 91 -4.63 12.66 14.60
C PRO A 91 -3.39 12.71 15.50
N LEU A 92 -2.25 13.08 14.93
CA LEU A 92 -1.01 13.36 15.64
C LEU A 92 -0.96 14.84 16.03
N ARG A 93 -0.60 15.13 17.27
CA ARG A 93 -0.47 16.48 17.83
C ARG A 93 0.82 16.56 18.64
N LYS A 94 1.45 17.74 18.67
CA LYS A 94 2.63 17.98 19.53
C LYS A 94 2.26 17.98 21.01
N GLU A 95 1.12 18.57 21.33
CA GLU A 95 0.60 18.74 22.68
C GLU A 95 -0.92 18.48 22.70
N PRO A 96 -1.49 18.02 23.83
CA PRO A 96 -2.93 17.87 23.97
C PRO A 96 -3.68 19.18 23.67
N GLY A 97 -4.62 19.14 22.72
CA GLY A 97 -5.38 20.32 22.29
C GLY A 97 -4.67 21.24 21.29
N GLY A 98 -3.36 21.03 21.03
CA GLY A 98 -2.62 21.76 20.00
C GLY A 98 -3.07 21.40 18.57
N PRO A 99 -2.56 22.09 17.52
CA PRO A 99 -2.93 21.80 16.14
C PRO A 99 -2.59 20.36 15.72
N ILE A 100 -3.34 19.83 14.76
CA ILE A 100 -3.06 18.51 14.17
C ILE A 100 -1.88 18.66 13.22
N LEU A 101 -0.83 17.89 13.47
CA LEU A 101 0.37 17.83 12.62
C LEU A 101 0.16 16.91 11.43
N ALA A 102 -0.43 15.75 11.68
CA ALA A 102 -0.63 14.68 10.70
C ALA A 102 -1.76 13.75 11.14
N TRP A 103 -2.14 12.85 10.24
CA TRP A 103 -2.97 11.69 10.53
C TRP A 103 -2.12 10.43 10.41
N VAL A 104 -2.27 9.50 11.34
CA VAL A 104 -1.69 8.15 11.20
C VAL A 104 -2.80 7.15 10.95
N LYS A 105 -2.78 6.52 9.77
CA LYS A 105 -3.59 5.33 9.46
C LYS A 105 -2.82 4.11 9.95
N TYR A 106 -3.47 3.17 10.63
CA TYR A 106 -2.82 1.96 11.12
C TYR A 106 -3.76 0.75 11.11
N GLY A 107 -3.19 -0.43 10.89
CA GLY A 107 -3.98 -1.66 10.81
C GLY A 107 -3.18 -2.85 10.27
N ALA A 108 -3.73 -4.05 10.44
CA ALA A 108 -3.13 -5.29 9.91
C ALA A 108 -3.08 -5.31 8.36
N ASN A 109 -3.98 -4.56 7.72
CA ASN A 109 -4.09 -4.48 6.26
C ASN A 109 -3.48 -3.19 5.67
N VAL A 110 -2.89 -2.34 6.51
CA VAL A 110 -2.21 -1.13 6.06
C VAL A 110 -0.83 -1.53 5.57
N THR A 111 -0.49 -1.15 4.35
CA THR A 111 0.76 -1.62 3.71
C THR A 111 1.66 -0.47 3.29
N ARG A 112 2.95 -0.77 3.14
CA ARG A 112 3.88 0.18 2.52
C ARG A 112 3.54 0.43 1.04
N ALA A 113 3.01 -0.57 0.34
CA ALA A 113 2.59 -0.45 -1.05
C ALA A 113 1.47 0.58 -1.24
N GLU A 114 0.52 0.61 -0.31
CA GLU A 114 -0.53 1.65 -0.23
C GLU A 114 0.08 3.04 -0.07
N ALA A 115 0.99 3.24 0.88
CA ALA A 115 1.66 4.53 1.09
C ALA A 115 2.45 5.02 -0.13
N LEU A 116 3.20 4.12 -0.77
CA LEU A 116 3.96 4.44 -1.99
C LEU A 116 3.03 4.79 -3.15
N THR A 117 1.91 4.08 -3.29
CA THR A 117 0.88 4.38 -4.31
C THR A 117 0.27 5.75 -4.04
N GLN A 118 -0.14 6.04 -2.81
CA GLN A 118 -0.66 7.34 -2.42
C GLN A 118 0.36 8.47 -2.70
N ASN A 119 1.62 8.29 -2.32
CA ASN A 119 2.65 9.32 -2.54
C ASN A 119 2.87 9.59 -4.04
N TRP A 120 2.99 8.53 -4.84
CA TRP A 120 3.16 8.65 -6.29
C TRP A 120 1.99 9.42 -6.91
N LEU A 121 0.76 9.10 -6.52
CA LEU A 121 -0.42 9.76 -7.04
C LEU A 121 -0.48 11.24 -6.64
N ALA A 122 -0.11 11.56 -5.40
CA ALA A 122 -0.05 12.93 -4.93
C ALA A 122 0.96 13.75 -5.75
N GLU A 123 2.15 13.22 -6.00
CA GLU A 123 3.18 13.87 -6.82
C GLU A 123 2.75 14.03 -8.28
N ALA A 124 2.13 13.00 -8.87
CA ALA A 124 1.67 13.04 -10.25
C ALA A 124 0.56 14.10 -10.46
N LEU A 125 -0.33 14.28 -9.49
CA LEU A 125 -1.43 15.25 -9.54
C LEU A 125 -0.97 16.68 -9.19
N ASP A 126 -0.06 16.83 -8.22
CA ASP A 126 0.50 18.13 -7.83
C ASP A 126 1.22 18.83 -9.00
N ALA A 127 1.68 18.06 -9.99
CA ALA A 127 2.28 18.59 -11.22
C ALA A 127 1.29 19.32 -12.15
N ASN A 128 -0.02 19.21 -11.91
CA ASN A 128 -1.05 19.86 -12.73
C ASN A 128 -2.06 20.63 -11.85
N PRO A 129 -2.04 21.98 -11.81
CA PRO A 129 -2.92 22.74 -10.93
C PRO A 129 -4.41 22.68 -11.30
N GLU A 130 -4.75 22.28 -12.53
CA GLU A 130 -6.13 22.21 -13.03
C GLU A 130 -6.88 20.94 -12.59
N VAL A 131 -6.21 20.00 -11.94
CA VAL A 131 -6.85 18.76 -11.50
C VAL A 131 -7.94 19.02 -10.47
N ALA A 132 -9.08 18.33 -10.62
CA ALA A 132 -10.22 18.41 -9.72
C ALA A 132 -10.05 17.56 -8.44
N VAL A 133 -8.93 16.83 -8.32
CA VAL A 133 -8.66 15.90 -7.23
C VAL A 133 -7.29 16.15 -6.62
N ARG A 134 -7.21 16.07 -5.30
CA ARG A 134 -5.97 16.15 -4.51
C ARG A 134 -5.83 14.89 -3.67
N ILE A 135 -4.60 14.55 -3.32
CA ILE A 135 -4.28 13.39 -2.48
C ILE A 135 -3.42 13.85 -1.30
N PRO A 136 -3.67 13.37 -0.07
CA PRO A 136 -2.83 13.73 1.08
C PRO A 136 -1.39 13.26 0.87
N ARG A 137 -0.43 14.15 1.14
CA ARG A 137 1.00 13.79 1.12
C ARG A 137 1.31 12.76 2.21
N VAL A 138 2.18 11.81 1.89
CA VAL A 138 2.70 10.84 2.86
C VAL A 138 3.99 11.39 3.45
N TYR A 139 4.13 11.28 4.76
CA TYR A 139 5.32 11.69 5.51
C TYR A 139 6.18 10.49 5.92
N ASP A 140 5.55 9.39 6.33
CA ASP A 140 6.25 8.16 6.71
C ASP A 140 5.37 6.92 6.51
N ALA A 141 5.99 5.76 6.31
CA ALA A 141 5.29 4.48 6.30
C ALA A 141 6.18 3.37 6.86
N PHE A 142 5.66 2.63 7.83
CA PHE A 142 6.43 1.60 8.53
C PHE A 142 5.55 0.47 9.05
N THR A 143 6.20 -0.59 9.51
CA THR A 143 5.53 -1.77 10.04
C THR A 143 6.17 -2.18 11.34
N ILE A 144 5.35 -2.53 12.33
CA ILE A 144 5.82 -3.03 13.63
C ILE A 144 5.33 -4.46 13.82
N PRO A 145 6.22 -5.40 14.16
CA PRO A 145 5.81 -6.74 14.51
C PRO A 145 5.02 -6.71 15.82
N THR A 146 3.83 -7.30 15.84
CA THR A 146 3.09 -7.62 17.06
C THR A 146 3.22 -9.12 17.34
N ARG A 147 2.67 -9.59 18.46
CA ARG A 147 2.69 -11.02 18.82
C ARG A 147 2.04 -11.92 17.76
N PHE A 148 1.04 -11.43 17.04
CA PHE A 148 0.20 -12.26 16.16
C PHE A 148 0.26 -11.87 14.69
N PHE A 149 0.56 -10.61 14.39
CA PHE A 149 0.58 -10.11 13.02
C PHE A 149 1.49 -8.88 12.90
N LYS A 150 1.70 -8.40 11.69
CA LYS A 150 2.44 -7.16 11.42
C LYS A 150 1.45 -5.99 11.36
N MET A 151 1.71 -4.94 12.12
CA MET A 151 0.89 -3.72 12.11
C MET A 151 1.52 -2.68 11.20
N GLY A 152 0.83 -2.33 10.11
CA GLY A 152 1.26 -1.24 9.23
C GLY A 152 0.81 0.11 9.75
N HIS A 153 1.59 1.14 9.42
CA HIS A 153 1.33 2.54 9.76
C HIS A 153 1.67 3.42 8.56
N ILE A 154 0.79 4.37 8.24
CA ILE A 154 1.01 5.43 7.24
C ILE A 154 0.77 6.76 7.95
N VAL A 155 1.82 7.57 8.05
CA VAL A 155 1.74 8.94 8.57
C VAL A 155 1.59 9.87 7.38
N MET A 156 0.49 10.60 7.33
CA MET A 156 0.11 11.41 6.16
C MET A 156 -0.52 12.74 6.58
N GLN A 157 -0.66 13.65 5.61
CA GLN A 157 -1.32 14.94 5.83
C GLN A 157 -2.73 14.74 6.38
N HIS A 158 -3.06 15.47 7.45
CA HIS A 158 -4.42 15.54 7.97
C HIS A 158 -5.29 16.42 7.06
N ILE A 159 -6.48 15.92 6.71
CA ILE A 159 -7.44 16.64 5.87
C ILE A 159 -8.62 17.10 6.73
N ASP A 160 -8.62 18.38 7.08
CA ASP A 160 -9.72 19.03 7.78
C ASP A 160 -10.82 19.49 6.80
N ALA A 161 -11.57 18.51 6.31
CA ALA A 161 -12.69 18.71 5.40
C ALA A 161 -13.80 17.68 5.68
N PRO A 162 -15.08 18.04 5.44
CA PRO A 162 -16.18 17.10 5.55
C PRO A 162 -16.07 16.02 4.47
N ASP A 163 -16.63 14.85 4.75
CA ASP A 163 -16.77 13.78 3.78
C ASP A 163 -17.73 14.23 2.66
N CYS A 164 -17.56 13.69 1.45
CA CYS A 164 -18.51 13.88 0.37
C CYS A 164 -19.80 13.13 0.69
N GLU A 165 -20.92 13.71 0.32
CA GLU A 165 -22.24 13.10 0.47
C GLU A 165 -22.78 12.63 -0.89
N GLU A 166 -23.93 11.96 -0.89
CA GLU A 166 -24.63 11.54 -2.11
C GLU A 166 -24.91 12.71 -3.08
N SER A 167 -25.13 13.91 -2.53
CA SER A 167 -25.30 15.14 -3.33
C SER A 167 -24.03 15.58 -4.07
N ASP A 168 -22.87 15.00 -3.75
CA ASP A 168 -21.57 15.32 -4.34
C ASP A 168 -21.14 14.34 -5.45
N VAL A 169 -22.05 13.48 -5.91
CA VAL A 169 -21.78 12.47 -6.96
C VAL A 169 -21.02 13.01 -8.16
N GLU A 170 -21.45 14.15 -8.72
CA GLU A 170 -20.85 14.72 -9.92
C GLU A 170 -19.42 15.21 -9.66
N LEU A 171 -19.17 15.69 -8.44
CA LEU A 171 -17.88 16.18 -8.00
C LEU A 171 -16.91 15.01 -7.81
N VAL A 172 -17.35 13.93 -7.14
CA VAL A 172 -16.57 12.69 -6.99
C VAL A 172 -16.33 12.01 -8.34
N ALA A 173 -17.32 11.98 -9.23
CA ALA A 173 -17.19 11.42 -10.57
C ALA A 173 -16.06 12.11 -11.36
N LYS A 174 -16.03 13.45 -11.37
CA LYS A 174 -14.95 14.22 -11.99
C LYS A 174 -13.60 13.90 -11.38
N ALA A 175 -13.52 13.76 -10.06
CA ALA A 175 -12.29 13.37 -9.39
C ALA A 175 -11.80 11.97 -9.82
N VAL A 176 -12.73 11.01 -9.91
CA VAL A 176 -12.45 9.65 -10.39
C VAL A 176 -11.98 9.66 -11.85
N GLU A 177 -12.60 10.45 -12.73
CA GLU A 177 -12.17 10.60 -14.13
C GLU A 177 -10.69 11.03 -14.25
N TRP A 178 -10.25 11.97 -13.41
CA TRP A 178 -8.84 12.34 -13.34
C TRP A 178 -7.97 11.19 -12.86
N LEU A 179 -8.38 10.51 -11.78
CA LEU A 179 -7.66 9.38 -11.21
C LEU A 179 -7.46 8.27 -12.24
N ILE A 180 -8.52 7.82 -12.92
CA ILE A 180 -8.46 6.70 -13.88
C ILE A 180 -7.65 6.99 -15.15
N CYS A 181 -7.30 8.27 -15.39
CA CYS A 181 -6.43 8.65 -16.49
C CYS A 181 -4.94 8.68 -16.13
N LEU A 182 -4.58 8.50 -14.86
CA LEU A 182 -3.19 8.39 -14.43
C LEU A 182 -2.57 7.07 -14.92
N LYS A 183 -1.39 7.19 -15.54
CA LYS A 183 -0.63 6.05 -16.05
C LYS A 183 0.34 5.51 -15.01
N ALA A 184 0.54 4.20 -15.01
CA ALA A 184 1.46 3.57 -14.08
C ALA A 184 2.90 4.08 -14.20
N PRO A 185 3.65 4.14 -13.08
CA PRO A 185 5.09 4.39 -13.10
C PRO A 185 5.91 3.22 -13.65
N SER A 186 5.31 2.05 -13.83
CA SER A 186 5.98 0.84 -14.32
C SER A 186 5.05 -0.01 -15.17
N PHE A 187 5.61 -1.04 -15.81
CA PHE A 187 4.87 -2.05 -16.58
C PHE A 187 4.53 -3.30 -15.77
N ALA A 188 4.72 -3.29 -14.45
CA ALA A 188 4.30 -4.38 -13.57
C ALA A 188 2.87 -4.12 -13.05
N PRO A 189 1.93 -5.07 -13.17
CA PRO A 189 0.57 -4.87 -12.64
C PRO A 189 0.54 -4.80 -11.12
N GLY A 190 -0.27 -3.89 -10.57
CA GLY A 190 -0.46 -3.76 -9.12
C GLY A 190 -0.22 -2.34 -8.60
N PRO A 191 -0.01 -2.19 -7.27
CA PRO A 191 0.23 -0.88 -6.67
C PRO A 191 1.58 -0.29 -7.10
N ALA A 192 1.74 1.05 -7.07
CA ALA A 192 3.00 1.70 -7.44
C ALA A 192 4.18 1.22 -6.59
N GLY A 193 3.91 0.92 -5.30
CA GLY A 193 4.90 0.38 -4.37
C GLY A 193 5.22 -1.11 -4.56
N GLY A 194 4.66 -1.76 -5.58
CA GLY A 194 4.74 -3.19 -5.81
C GLY A 194 3.92 -4.03 -4.83
N GLY A 195 3.85 -5.34 -5.09
CA GLY A 195 3.04 -6.28 -4.30
C GLY A 195 1.84 -6.82 -5.08
N PRO A 196 0.99 -7.63 -4.43
CA PRO A 196 -0.14 -8.27 -5.10
C PRO A 196 -1.17 -7.25 -5.57
N VAL A 197 -1.85 -7.56 -6.67
CA VAL A 197 -3.01 -6.80 -7.13
C VAL A 197 -4.13 -6.88 -6.08
N VAL A 198 -4.71 -5.74 -5.74
CA VAL A 198 -5.91 -5.62 -4.90
C VAL A 198 -7.09 -5.21 -5.79
N HIS A 199 -8.01 -6.14 -6.04
CA HIS A 199 -9.20 -5.93 -6.87
C HIS A 199 -10.29 -6.92 -6.48
N THR A 200 -11.56 -6.50 -6.56
CA THR A 200 -12.76 -7.33 -6.30
C THR A 200 -12.91 -8.57 -7.19
N PHE A 201 -12.04 -8.72 -8.20
CA PHE A 201 -12.02 -9.89 -9.07
C PHE A 201 -11.43 -11.10 -8.33
N PHE A 202 -10.46 -10.85 -7.45
CA PHE A 202 -9.78 -11.87 -6.67
C PHE A 202 -10.56 -12.20 -5.39
N TYR A 203 -10.44 -13.45 -4.94
CA TYR A 203 -10.95 -13.87 -3.64
C TYR A 203 -10.33 -13.03 -2.52
N ASP A 204 -11.14 -12.61 -1.54
CA ASP A 204 -10.74 -11.67 -0.48
C ASP A 204 -10.09 -10.38 -0.98
N TRP A 205 -10.40 -9.98 -2.22
CA TRP A 205 -9.95 -8.77 -2.90
C TRP A 205 -8.45 -8.72 -3.22
N VAL A 206 -7.65 -9.74 -2.90
CA VAL A 206 -6.19 -9.69 -3.07
C VAL A 206 -5.72 -10.90 -3.86
N SER A 207 -4.93 -10.66 -4.90
CA SER A 207 -4.23 -11.73 -5.61
C SER A 207 -3.27 -12.46 -4.67
N ARG A 208 -3.24 -13.79 -4.74
CA ARG A 208 -2.30 -14.61 -3.95
C ARG A 208 -0.85 -14.48 -4.40
N ILE A 209 -0.63 -13.93 -5.60
CA ILE A 209 0.69 -13.73 -6.19
C ILE A 209 0.87 -12.28 -6.64
N THR A 210 2.12 -11.84 -6.65
CA THR A 210 2.57 -10.61 -7.31
C THR A 210 2.90 -10.93 -8.75
N TYR A 211 2.51 -10.06 -9.68
CA TYR A 211 2.82 -10.21 -11.10
C TYR A 211 3.97 -9.30 -11.48
N ASN A 212 4.99 -9.86 -12.12
CA ASN A 212 6.11 -9.11 -12.67
C ASN A 212 5.81 -8.62 -14.09
N THR A 213 4.92 -9.31 -14.82
CA THR A 213 4.55 -8.95 -16.19
C THR A 213 3.04 -8.99 -16.42
N VAL A 214 2.59 -8.39 -17.52
CA VAL A 214 1.17 -8.40 -17.91
C VAL A 214 0.71 -9.80 -18.33
N GLU A 215 1.61 -10.61 -18.90
CA GLU A 215 1.36 -11.99 -19.32
C GLU A 215 1.02 -12.88 -18.11
N GLU A 216 1.77 -12.75 -17.01
CA GLU A 216 1.47 -13.50 -15.77
C GLU A 216 0.07 -13.17 -15.21
N LEU A 217 -0.34 -11.89 -15.30
CA LEU A 217 -1.69 -11.47 -14.92
C LEU A 217 -2.74 -12.03 -15.88
N GLU A 218 -2.48 -11.95 -17.19
CA GLU A 218 -3.38 -12.45 -18.24
C GLU A 218 -3.61 -13.95 -18.11
N ASP A 219 -2.54 -14.74 -17.98
CA ASP A 219 -2.61 -16.19 -17.83
C ASP A 219 -3.40 -16.59 -16.58
N HIS A 220 -3.15 -15.93 -15.44
CA HIS A 220 -3.85 -16.23 -14.20
C HIS A 220 -5.35 -15.88 -14.29
N VAL A 221 -5.70 -14.70 -14.81
CA VAL A 221 -7.11 -14.29 -14.95
C VAL A 221 -7.83 -15.18 -15.97
N ASN A 222 -7.23 -15.45 -17.12
CA ASN A 222 -7.81 -16.33 -18.13
C ASN A 222 -7.94 -17.77 -17.59
N GLY A 223 -7.02 -18.23 -16.74
CA GLY A 223 -7.13 -19.50 -16.01
C GLY A 223 -8.34 -19.53 -15.07
N ILE A 224 -8.55 -18.46 -14.28
CA ILE A 224 -9.72 -18.34 -13.40
C ILE A 224 -11.02 -18.33 -14.22
N LEU A 225 -11.07 -17.58 -15.33
CA LEU A 225 -12.23 -17.52 -16.21
C LEU A 225 -12.52 -18.87 -16.86
N ALA A 226 -11.49 -19.59 -17.32
CA ALA A 226 -11.63 -20.94 -17.86
C ALA A 226 -12.22 -21.93 -16.84
N LEU A 227 -11.77 -21.88 -15.58
CA LEU A 227 -12.32 -22.71 -14.50
C LEU A 227 -13.78 -22.38 -14.18
N LYS A 228 -14.23 -21.16 -14.47
CA LYS A 228 -15.63 -20.72 -14.33
C LYS A 228 -16.46 -20.97 -15.58
N GLU A 229 -15.92 -21.66 -16.58
CA GLU A 229 -16.55 -21.88 -17.90
C GLU A 229 -16.93 -20.55 -18.61
N ASP A 230 -16.27 -19.45 -18.23
CA ASP A 230 -16.43 -18.16 -18.87
C ASP A 230 -15.59 -18.11 -20.14
N THR A 231 -16.23 -17.82 -21.26
CA THR A 231 -15.59 -17.79 -22.59
C THR A 231 -14.97 -16.44 -22.91
N ARG A 232 -15.19 -15.41 -22.08
CA ARG A 232 -14.51 -14.12 -22.21
C ARG A 232 -13.01 -14.34 -22.05
N ARG A 233 -12.25 -13.88 -23.03
CA ARG A 233 -10.79 -13.84 -23.01
C ARG A 233 -10.38 -12.43 -23.32
N ASP A 234 -9.78 -11.79 -22.33
CA ASP A 234 -9.23 -10.47 -22.48
C ASP A 234 -7.75 -10.61 -22.85
N SER A 235 -7.30 -9.81 -23.83
CA SER A 235 -5.88 -9.66 -24.13
C SER A 235 -5.36 -8.41 -23.41
N PHE A 236 -4.96 -8.62 -22.15
CA PHE A 236 -4.30 -7.59 -21.35
C PHE A 236 -2.99 -7.14 -21.94
N VAL A 237 -2.25 -8.03 -22.61
CA VAL A 237 -1.03 -7.68 -23.35
C VAL A 237 -1.33 -6.60 -24.41
N ALA A 238 -2.42 -6.76 -25.16
CA ALA A 238 -2.82 -5.77 -26.16
C ALA A 238 -3.25 -4.44 -25.52
N GLU A 239 -3.97 -4.49 -24.40
CA GLU A 239 -4.40 -3.29 -23.67
C GLU A 239 -3.22 -2.53 -23.03
N ALA A 240 -2.24 -3.26 -22.49
CA ALA A 240 -1.09 -2.72 -21.79
C ALA A 240 -0.04 -2.08 -22.71
N ARG A 241 -0.21 -2.17 -24.04
CA ARG A 241 0.68 -1.51 -25.03
C ARG A 241 0.85 -0.01 -24.78
N HIS A 242 -0.14 0.64 -24.18
CA HIS A 242 -0.10 2.07 -23.86
C HIS A 242 0.16 2.37 -22.36
N GLY A 243 0.54 1.33 -21.61
CA GLY A 243 0.68 1.35 -20.17
C GLY A 243 -0.60 0.94 -19.44
N PHE A 244 -0.48 0.75 -18.12
CA PHE A 244 -1.62 0.53 -17.24
C PHE A 244 -2.19 1.85 -16.73
N TYR A 245 -3.44 1.80 -16.32
CA TYR A 245 -4.18 2.94 -15.78
C TYR A 245 -4.54 2.68 -14.33
N LEU A 246 -4.62 3.75 -13.55
CA LEU A 246 -5.04 3.65 -12.16
C LEU A 246 -6.47 3.11 -12.07
N CYS A 247 -6.64 1.99 -11.38
CA CYS A 247 -7.90 1.34 -11.11
C CYS A 247 -8.21 1.47 -9.61
N PRO A 248 -8.92 2.53 -9.19
CA PRO A 248 -9.42 2.63 -7.82
C PRO A 248 -10.57 1.63 -7.65
N CYS A 249 -10.39 0.61 -6.82
CA CYS A 249 -11.41 -0.41 -6.59
C CYS A 249 -12.38 -0.04 -5.47
N ASP A 250 -12.00 0.87 -4.57
CA ASP A 250 -12.79 1.29 -3.42
C ASP A 250 -13.23 2.77 -3.55
N ILE A 251 -14.26 3.02 -4.37
CA ILE A 251 -14.82 4.36 -4.59
C ILE A 251 -16.00 4.59 -3.62
N ASP A 252 -15.76 4.35 -2.33
CA ASP A 252 -16.72 4.66 -1.29
C ASP A 252 -16.76 6.19 -1.03
N PRO A 253 -17.93 6.80 -0.78
CA PRO A 253 -18.03 8.24 -0.47
C PRO A 253 -17.17 8.68 0.71
N GLY A 254 -17.02 7.82 1.72
CA GLY A 254 -16.18 8.07 2.90
C GLY A 254 -14.70 8.23 2.55
N ASN A 255 -14.28 7.73 1.38
CA ASN A 255 -12.94 7.89 0.85
C ASN A 255 -12.74 9.23 0.11
N PHE A 256 -13.74 10.11 0.06
CA PHE A 256 -13.63 11.40 -0.59
C PHE A 256 -14.04 12.52 0.37
N LYS A 257 -13.22 13.57 0.47
CA LYS A 257 -13.54 14.78 1.23
C LYS A 257 -13.75 15.98 0.32
N LYS A 258 -14.70 16.84 0.68
CA LYS A 258 -15.02 18.07 -0.04
C LYS A 258 -14.01 19.18 0.34
N GLY A 259 -13.02 19.40 -0.51
CA GLY A 259 -12.04 20.46 -0.35
C GLY A 259 -12.67 21.86 -0.43
N ARG A 260 -12.02 22.84 0.21
CA ARG A 260 -12.52 24.23 0.27
C ARG A 260 -12.37 24.99 -1.05
N ASP A 261 -11.50 24.50 -1.92
CA ASP A 261 -11.19 25.04 -3.25
C ASP A 261 -12.07 24.44 -4.36
N GLY A 262 -13.13 23.70 -3.99
CA GLY A 262 -13.96 22.97 -4.93
C GLY A 262 -13.29 21.72 -5.49
N LYS A 263 -12.11 21.33 -4.99
CA LYS A 263 -11.47 20.06 -5.32
C LYS A 263 -11.93 18.97 -4.36
N VAL A 264 -11.90 17.73 -4.83
CA VAL A 264 -12.07 16.55 -3.98
C VAL A 264 -10.73 16.14 -3.42
N VAL A 265 -10.69 15.72 -2.16
CA VAL A 265 -9.52 15.03 -1.61
C VAL A 265 -9.83 13.54 -1.55
N ALA A 266 -9.14 12.75 -2.37
CA ALA A 266 -9.28 11.29 -2.35
C ALA A 266 -8.39 10.69 -1.26
N LEU A 267 -8.95 9.76 -0.51
CA LEU A 267 -8.37 9.04 0.62
C LEU A 267 -8.39 7.54 0.32
N ASP A 268 -7.75 6.77 1.19
CA ASP A 268 -7.69 5.31 1.17
C ASP A 268 -7.32 4.68 -0.19
N PHE A 269 -6.03 4.42 -0.36
CA PHE A 269 -5.49 3.80 -1.57
C PHE A 269 -5.23 2.30 -1.40
N ARG A 270 -5.79 1.66 -0.37
CA ARG A 270 -5.55 0.23 -0.08
C ARG A 270 -5.91 -0.66 -1.26
N ALA A 271 -7.05 -0.39 -1.89
CA ALA A 271 -7.54 -1.13 -3.05
C ALA A 271 -7.35 -0.34 -4.35
N THR A 272 -6.17 0.24 -4.53
CA THR A 272 -5.81 0.98 -5.74
C THR A 272 -4.60 0.33 -6.41
N CYS A 273 -4.75 -0.05 -7.68
CA CYS A 273 -3.71 -0.70 -8.47
C CYS A 273 -3.66 -0.11 -9.88
N PHE A 274 -2.53 -0.26 -10.56
CA PHE A 274 -2.44 -0.03 -11.99
C PHE A 274 -2.72 -1.31 -12.75
N LEU A 275 -3.75 -1.28 -13.59
CA LEU A 275 -4.28 -2.46 -14.27
C LEU A 275 -4.66 -2.16 -15.72
N PRO A 276 -4.84 -3.20 -16.56
CA PRO A 276 -5.52 -3.10 -17.85
C PRO A 276 -6.90 -2.45 -17.75
N ARG A 277 -7.37 -1.85 -18.85
CA ARG A 277 -8.65 -1.11 -18.88
C ARG A 277 -9.87 -2.01 -18.75
N SER A 278 -9.73 -3.30 -19.05
CA SER A 278 -10.75 -4.32 -18.80
C SER A 278 -11.20 -4.38 -17.34
N PHE A 279 -10.31 -4.15 -16.36
CA PHE A 279 -10.63 -4.23 -14.93
C PHE A 279 -11.66 -3.18 -14.48
N PHE A 280 -11.75 -2.05 -15.16
CA PHE A 280 -12.71 -0.99 -14.86
C PHE A 280 -14.16 -1.45 -15.10
N ARG A 281 -14.36 -2.44 -15.98
CA ARG A 281 -15.67 -3.02 -16.32
C ARG A 281 -16.08 -4.15 -15.38
N VAL A 282 -15.14 -4.76 -14.68
CA VAL A 282 -15.36 -5.98 -13.88
C VAL A 282 -16.17 -5.71 -12.60
N ARG A 283 -16.45 -4.44 -12.28
CA ARG A 283 -17.37 -4.05 -11.21
C ARG A 283 -18.81 -4.56 -11.41
N ASP A 284 -19.17 -4.99 -12.62
CA ASP A 284 -20.53 -5.45 -12.95
C ASP A 284 -20.76 -6.97 -12.84
N GLY A 285 -19.76 -7.76 -12.43
CA GLY A 285 -19.88 -9.22 -12.29
C GLY A 285 -20.65 -9.68 -11.04
N GLU A 286 -21.13 -10.93 -11.03
CA GLU A 286 -22.10 -11.49 -10.06
C GLU A 286 -21.78 -11.36 -8.55
N ALA A 287 -20.54 -11.05 -8.15
CA ALA A 287 -20.26 -10.64 -6.77
C ALA A 287 -20.98 -9.32 -6.38
N GLY A 288 -21.30 -8.48 -7.36
CA GLY A 288 -22.16 -7.31 -7.22
C GLY A 288 -23.66 -7.61 -7.28
N LYS A 289 -24.10 -8.83 -7.64
CA LYS A 289 -25.53 -9.17 -7.67
C LYS A 289 -26.14 -9.30 -6.27
N GLN A 290 -25.34 -9.61 -5.25
CA GLN A 290 -25.80 -9.64 -3.85
C GLN A 290 -26.25 -8.25 -3.35
N LEU A 291 -25.82 -7.16 -4.02
CA LEU A 291 -26.25 -5.78 -3.75
C LEU A 291 -27.28 -5.25 -4.76
N ARG A 292 -27.62 -6.00 -5.83
CA ARG A 292 -28.54 -5.56 -6.90
C ARG A 292 -30.00 -5.99 -6.72
N SER A 293 -30.33 -6.84 -5.74
CA SER A 293 -31.74 -7.21 -5.54
C SER A 293 -32.59 -6.06 -5.01
N GLU A 294 -31.97 -4.96 -4.53
CA GLU A 294 -32.69 -3.81 -3.99
C GLU A 294 -32.02 -2.48 -4.42
N HIS A 295 -32.27 -2.02 -5.65
CA HIS A 295 -32.20 -0.59 -6.08
C HIS A 295 -31.09 -0.20 -7.09
N GLY A 296 -31.54 0.27 -8.27
CA GLY A 296 -30.84 1.24 -9.14
C GLY A 296 -30.06 0.68 -10.33
N PRO A 297 -29.99 1.42 -11.47
CA PRO A 297 -29.18 1.04 -12.64
C PRO A 297 -27.68 1.21 -12.37
N ALA A 298 -26.86 0.47 -13.12
CA ALA A 298 -25.40 0.47 -13.03
C ALA A 298 -24.79 1.83 -13.40
N LEU A 299 -23.62 2.13 -12.81
CA LEU A 299 -22.75 3.20 -13.29
C LEU A 299 -22.21 2.80 -14.67
N ASP A 300 -22.83 3.30 -15.73
CA ASP A 300 -22.21 3.30 -17.07
C ASP A 300 -21.01 4.24 -17.02
N LEU A 301 -19.84 3.70 -16.66
CA LEU A 301 -18.60 4.43 -16.85
C LEU A 301 -18.48 4.74 -18.35
N PRO A 302 -18.19 6.00 -18.72
CA PRO A 302 -18.06 6.39 -20.12
C PRO A 302 -17.06 5.48 -20.83
N ALA A 303 -17.23 5.30 -22.14
CA ALA A 303 -16.21 4.67 -22.96
C ALA A 303 -14.86 5.35 -22.66
N ILE A 304 -13.96 4.63 -22.00
CA ILE A 304 -12.62 5.08 -21.60
C ILE A 304 -11.76 5.15 -22.86
N GLY A 305 -12.13 5.98 -23.82
CA GLY A 305 -11.41 6.30 -25.05
C GLY A 305 -10.83 7.72 -25.04
N GLN A 306 -11.21 8.55 -24.07
CA GLN A 306 -10.91 9.98 -24.05
C GLN A 306 -10.32 10.41 -22.71
N CYS A 307 -9.13 9.91 -22.36
CA CYS A 307 -8.29 10.65 -21.42
C CYS A 307 -7.80 11.90 -22.16
N ARG A 308 -8.38 13.06 -21.80
CA ARG A 308 -8.30 14.39 -22.43
C ARG A 308 -7.36 14.55 -23.63
N GLY A 309 -7.98 14.82 -24.77
CA GLY A 309 -7.38 15.19 -26.06
C GLY A 309 -8.42 15.66 -27.09
N ASP A 310 -9.68 15.24 -26.99
CA ASP A 310 -10.79 15.73 -27.84
C ASP A 310 -12.07 15.96 -27.03
N ASP A 311 -12.80 17.00 -27.42
CA ASP A 311 -13.88 17.70 -26.74
C ASP A 311 -15.24 16.97 -26.87
N THR A 312 -15.78 16.32 -25.82
CA THR A 312 -17.22 16.05 -25.65
C THR A 312 -17.61 15.68 -24.20
N ARG A 313 -18.85 15.99 -23.81
CA ARG A 313 -19.44 15.89 -22.46
C ARG A 313 -19.71 14.45 -21.97
N LEU A 314 -19.56 14.28 -20.65
CA LEU A 314 -19.75 13.05 -19.87
C LEU A 314 -21.09 13.04 -19.13
N PHE A 315 -21.73 11.86 -19.04
CA PHE A 315 -22.93 11.59 -18.23
C PHE A 315 -22.71 10.29 -17.44
N LEU A 316 -22.94 10.32 -16.13
CA LEU A 316 -23.14 9.14 -15.30
C LEU A 316 -24.56 9.20 -14.72
N PRO A 317 -25.44 8.22 -14.95
CA PRO A 317 -26.74 8.18 -14.30
C PRO A 317 -26.62 7.68 -12.85
N GLY A 318 -27.43 8.26 -11.97
CA GLY A 318 -27.41 8.04 -10.53
C GLY A 318 -27.76 6.61 -10.11
N SER A 319 -26.88 6.02 -9.30
CA SER A 319 -27.19 4.88 -8.43
C SER A 319 -27.45 5.38 -7.01
N PRO A 320 -28.34 4.75 -6.23
CA PRO A 320 -28.53 5.05 -4.82
C PRO A 320 -27.34 4.57 -3.99
N TRP A 321 -26.92 5.43 -3.06
CA TRP A 321 -25.66 5.32 -2.31
C TRP A 321 -25.85 4.46 -1.06
N ASN A 322 -25.28 3.25 -1.04
CA ASN A 322 -25.47 2.33 0.09
C ASN A 322 -24.46 2.58 1.22
N LYS A 323 -24.97 2.81 2.45
CA LYS A 323 -24.20 3.14 3.66
C LYS A 323 -23.63 1.93 4.40
N HIS A 324 -23.10 0.92 3.71
CA HIS A 324 -22.62 -0.30 4.37
C HIS A 324 -21.12 -0.53 4.20
N HIS A 325 -20.50 -0.71 5.37
CA HIS A 325 -19.07 -0.79 5.67
C HIS A 325 -18.31 0.53 5.59
N ARG A 326 -18.29 1.25 6.73
CA ARG A 326 -17.22 2.22 7.02
C ARG A 326 -15.92 1.43 7.16
N SER A 327 -15.15 1.34 6.09
CA SER A 327 -13.71 1.19 6.18
C SER A 327 -13.19 2.58 6.51
N ALA A 328 -12.98 2.85 7.80
CA ALA A 328 -12.24 4.03 8.23
C ALA A 328 -10.74 3.84 7.95
#